data_AF-A0A379QQB1-F1
#
_entry.id   AF-A0A379QQB1-F1
#
_cell.length_a   1.000
_cell.length_b   1.000
_cell.length_c   1.000
_cell.angle_alpha   90.00
_cell.angle_beta   90.00
_cell.angle_gamma   90.00
#
_symmetry.space_group_name_H-M   'P 1'
#
loop_
_entity.id
_entity.type
_entity.pdbx_description
1 polymer ?
#
loop_
_entity_poly.entity_id
_entity_poly.type
_entity_poly.pdbx_seq_one_letter_code
_entity_poly.pdbx_strand_id
1 'polypeptide(L)'
;MNAYAIYDAIEQCRERDDVLRILREEEESSLSDWFAQCIKPRFIQGAVLTALSGKADESAINNAFDVCSIEELVAEFTQTISDEIARQQQKVNAKFSD
;
A
#
# COMPACT_ATOMS: atom_id res chain seq x y z
N MET A 1 -35.73 28.09 -21.40
CA MET A 1 -35.57 26.81 -20.67
C MET A 1 -34.42 26.08 -21.35
N ASN A 2 -33.27 25.93 -20.68
CA ASN A 2 -32.08 25.34 -21.32
C ASN A 2 -32.30 23.83 -21.48
N ALA A 3 -32.48 23.37 -22.72
CA ALA A 3 -32.84 21.99 -23.05
C ALA A 3 -31.78 20.96 -22.59
N TYR A 4 -30.57 21.43 -22.31
CA TYR A 4 -29.44 20.62 -21.88
C TYR A 4 -29.13 20.72 -20.39
N ALA A 5 -29.88 21.52 -19.61
CA ALA A 5 -29.59 21.71 -18.18
C ALA A 5 -29.54 20.41 -17.36
N ILE A 6 -30.35 19.42 -17.74
CA ILE A 6 -30.34 18.10 -17.10
C ILE A 6 -29.11 17.28 -17.53
N TYR A 7 -28.71 17.37 -18.80
CA TYR A 7 -27.51 16.71 -19.31
C TYR A 7 -26.23 17.32 -18.73
N ASP A 8 -26.15 18.66 -18.68
CA ASP A 8 -25.03 19.39 -18.07
C ASP A 8 -24.89 19.04 -16.58
N ALA A 9 -26.00 18.89 -15.85
CA ALA A 9 -25.97 18.50 -14.44
C ALA A 9 -25.50 17.04 -14.22
N ILE A 10 -25.88 16.12 -15.13
CA ILE A 10 -25.41 14.73 -15.08
C ILE A 10 -23.91 14.65 -15.39
N GLU A 11 -23.45 15.41 -16.38
CA GLU A 11 -22.04 15.42 -16.77
C GLU A 11 -21.16 16.05 -15.68
N GLN A 12 -21.61 17.14 -15.04
CA GLN A 12 -20.93 17.71 -13.88
C GLN A 12 -20.84 16.74 -12.70
N CYS A 13 -21.87 15.93 -12.46
CA CYS A 13 -21.81 14.88 -11.45
C CYS A 13 -20.78 13.80 -11.79
N ARG A 14 -20.71 13.37 -13.06
CA ARG A 14 -19.72 12.40 -13.53
C ARG A 14 -18.29 12.94 -13.42
N GLU A 15 -18.04 14.16 -13.87
CA GLU A 15 -16.74 14.81 -13.75
C GLU A 15 -16.31 14.91 -12.29
N ARG A 16 -17.24 15.26 -11.39
CA ARG A 16 -16.96 15.30 -9.95
C ARG A 16 -16.65 13.91 -9.38
N ASP A 17 -17.40 12.88 -9.77
CA ASP A 17 -17.18 11.52 -9.29
C ASP A 17 -15.86 10.95 -9.81
N ASP A 18 -15.48 11.26 -11.06
CA ASP A 18 -14.18 10.88 -11.63
C ASP A 18 -13.02 11.61 -10.93
N VAL A 19 -13.16 12.91 -10.64
CA VAL A 19 -12.16 13.66 -9.85
C VAL A 19 -12.02 13.07 -8.45
N LEU A 20 -13.11 12.71 -7.79
CA LEU A 20 -13.07 12.06 -6.48
C LEU A 20 -12.42 10.67 -6.53
N ARG A 21 -12.62 9.91 -7.62
CA ARG A 21 -11.94 8.63 -7.82
C ARG A 21 -10.43 8.83 -7.97
N ILE A 22 -10.00 9.76 -8.82
CA ILE A 22 -8.58 10.05 -9.06
C ILE A 22 -7.90 10.51 -7.77
N LEU A 23 -8.53 11.42 -7.01
CA LEU A 23 -7.98 11.89 -5.73
C LEU A 23 -7.82 10.75 -4.71
N ARG A 24 -8.76 9.79 -4.68
CA ARG A 24 -8.63 8.59 -3.84
C ARG A 24 -7.50 7.69 -4.33
N GLU A 25 -7.38 7.45 -5.63
CA GLU A 25 -6.29 6.63 -6.18
C GLU A 25 -4.90 7.27 -5.89
N GLU A 26 -4.79 8.59 -6.01
CA GLU A 26 -3.56 9.34 -5.68
C GLU A 26 -3.21 9.28 -4.19
N GLU A 27 -4.22 9.42 -3.31
CA GLU A 27 -4.04 9.28 -1.86
C GLU A 27 -3.61 7.83 -1.50
N GLU A 28 -4.14 6.83 -2.19
CA GLU A 28 -3.81 5.40 -1.96
C GLU A 28 -2.35 5.13 -2.34
N SER A 29 -1.95 5.58 -3.53
CA SER A 29 -0.58 5.46 -4.01
C SER A 29 0.40 6.18 -3.10
N SER A 30 0.06 7.40 -2.68
CA SER A 30 0.92 8.20 -1.79
C SER A 30 1.09 7.56 -0.42
N LEU A 31 0.02 6.98 0.14
CA LEU A 31 0.07 6.23 1.40
C LEU A 31 0.88 4.95 1.26
N SER A 32 0.69 4.21 0.16
CA SER A 32 1.43 2.98 -0.09
C SER A 32 2.93 3.24 -0.22
N ASP A 33 3.33 4.23 -1.01
CA ASP A 33 4.73 4.63 -1.17
C ASP A 33 5.36 5.02 0.16
N TRP A 34 4.61 5.75 0.99
CA TRP A 34 5.06 6.12 2.32
C TRP A 34 5.25 4.89 3.24
N PHE A 35 4.28 3.98 3.26
CA PHE A 35 4.38 2.74 4.05
C PHE A 35 5.52 1.84 3.58
N ALA A 36 5.73 1.69 2.27
CA ALA A 36 6.80 0.89 1.69
C ALA A 36 8.19 1.43 2.10
N GLN A 37 8.35 2.75 2.16
CA GLN A 37 9.58 3.38 2.64
C GLN A 37 9.80 3.20 4.15
N CYS A 38 8.72 3.09 4.93
CA CYS A 38 8.79 2.87 6.37
C CYS A 38 9.15 1.42 6.74
N ILE A 39 8.65 0.43 5.99
CA ILE A 39 8.91 -0.99 6.24
C ILE A 39 10.24 -1.38 5.61
N LYS A 40 11.32 -1.26 6.38
CA LYS A 40 12.65 -1.68 5.92
C LYS A 40 12.75 -3.22 5.87
N PRO A 41 13.32 -3.82 4.81
CA PRO A 41 13.55 -5.27 4.71
C PRO A 41 14.24 -5.90 5.94
N ARG A 42 15.14 -5.14 6.58
CA ARG A 42 15.83 -5.55 7.82
C ARG A 42 14.89 -5.86 8.99
N PHE A 43 13.69 -5.28 9.03
CA PHE A 43 12.72 -5.59 10.07
C PHE A 43 12.15 -7.01 9.90
N ILE A 44 11.95 -7.44 8.65
CA ILE A 44 11.51 -8.81 8.33
C ILE A 44 12.61 -9.80 8.69
N GLN A 45 13.86 -9.51 8.32
CA GLN A 45 15.02 -10.30 8.74
C GLN A 45 15.14 -10.39 10.26
N GLY A 46 14.96 -9.27 10.98
CA GLY A 46 14.96 -9.25 12.45
C GLY A 46 13.84 -10.10 13.07
N ALA A 47 12.65 -10.09 12.47
CA ALA A 47 11.54 -10.94 12.90
C ALA A 47 11.86 -12.43 12.71
N VAL A 48 12.49 -12.80 11.58
CA VAL A 48 12.91 -14.19 11.30
C VAL A 48 14.02 -14.63 12.25
N LEU A 49 15.04 -13.79 12.49
CA LEU A 49 16.10 -14.05 13.47
C LEU A 49 15.53 -14.31 14.87
N THR A 50 14.54 -13.50 15.27
CA THR A 50 13.87 -13.66 16.58
C THR A 50 13.07 -14.97 16.64
N ALA A 51 12.30 -15.29 15.60
CA ALA A 51 11.45 -16.47 15.56
C ALA A 51 12.23 -17.80 15.49
N LEU A 52 13.41 -17.77 14.86
CA LEU A 52 14.29 -18.93 14.68
C LEU A 52 15.45 -18.99 15.70
N SER A 53 15.48 -18.07 16.65
CA SER A 53 16.48 -18.03 17.71
C SER A 53 16.58 -19.38 18.43
N GLY A 54 17.81 -19.89 18.55
CA GLY A 54 18.11 -21.20 19.16
C GLY A 54 17.77 -22.42 18.32
N LYS A 55 17.20 -22.26 17.11
CA LYS A 55 16.88 -23.36 16.18
C LYS A 55 17.72 -23.33 14.90
N ALA A 56 18.09 -22.14 14.45
CA ALA A 56 18.94 -21.95 13.28
C ALA A 56 20.12 -21.04 13.63
N ASP A 57 21.23 -21.25 12.94
CA ASP A 57 22.41 -20.40 13.05
C ASP A 57 22.11 -19.00 12.45
N GLU A 58 22.50 -17.95 13.16
CA GLU A 58 22.29 -16.57 12.74
C GLU A 58 22.96 -16.28 11.38
N SER A 59 24.13 -16.84 11.12
CA SER A 59 24.82 -16.69 9.83
C SER A 59 24.03 -17.34 8.70
N ALA A 60 23.38 -18.49 8.94
CA ALA A 60 22.55 -19.13 7.92
C ALA A 60 21.34 -18.27 7.55
N ILE A 61 20.72 -17.61 8.52
CA ILE A 61 19.60 -16.68 8.28
C ILE A 61 20.09 -15.45 7.52
N ASN A 62 21.18 -14.83 7.96
CA ASN A 62 21.72 -13.65 7.28
C ASN A 62 22.11 -13.96 5.82
N ASN A 63 22.81 -15.07 5.58
CA ASN A 63 23.17 -15.50 4.24
C ASN A 63 21.95 -15.76 3.35
N ALA A 64 20.82 -16.23 3.91
CA ALA A 64 19.59 -16.42 3.14
C ALA A 64 18.97 -15.09 2.72
N PHE A 65 19.04 -14.06 3.57
CA PHE A 65 18.56 -12.71 3.25
C PHE A 65 19.49 -11.93 2.31
N ASP A 66 20.76 -12.31 2.20
CA ASP A 66 21.72 -11.74 1.23
C ASP A 66 21.58 -12.34 -0.19
N VAL A 67 20.72 -13.35 -0.38
CA VAL A 67 20.45 -13.90 -1.72
C VAL A 67 19.53 -12.94 -2.48
N CYS A 68 19.94 -12.47 -3.65
CA CYS A 68 19.18 -11.50 -4.44
C CYS A 68 17.71 -11.88 -4.66
N SER A 69 17.41 -13.16 -4.93
CA SER A 69 16.02 -13.62 -5.11
C SER A 69 15.16 -13.48 -3.84
N ILE A 70 15.78 -13.55 -2.66
CA ILE A 70 15.10 -13.33 -1.38
C ILE A 70 14.94 -11.82 -1.13
N GLU A 71 15.95 -11.02 -1.44
CA GLU A 71 15.84 -9.55 -1.36
C GLU A 71 14.69 -9.02 -2.24
N GLU A 72 14.59 -9.50 -3.47
CA GLU A 72 13.49 -9.18 -4.41
C GLU A 72 12.13 -9.59 -3.84
N LEU A 73 12.01 -10.82 -3.33
CA LEU A 73 10.76 -11.32 -2.76
C LEU A 73 10.34 -10.55 -1.49
N VAL A 74 11.31 -10.14 -0.67
CA VAL A 74 11.05 -9.30 0.50
C VAL A 74 10.59 -7.90 0.09
N ALA A 75 11.16 -7.33 -0.98
CA ALA A 75 10.73 -6.05 -1.52
C ALA A 75 9.29 -6.13 -2.09
N GLU A 76 8.99 -7.16 -2.88
CA GLU A 76 7.63 -7.39 -3.41
C GLU A 76 6.61 -7.60 -2.28
N PHE A 77 6.95 -8.38 -1.27
CA PHE A 77 6.12 -8.57 -0.09
C PHE A 77 5.87 -7.25 0.64
N THR A 78 6.90 -6.43 0.80
CA THR A 78 6.82 -5.12 1.45
C THR A 78 5.93 -4.15 0.68
N GLN A 79 6.00 -4.16 -0.65
CA GLN A 79 5.11 -3.36 -1.48
C GLN A 79 3.66 -3.86 -1.34
N THR A 80 3.45 -5.17 -1.47
CA THR A 80 2.11 -5.78 -1.41
C THR A 80 1.40 -5.49 -0.08
N ILE A 81 2.13 -5.61 1.03
CA ILE A 81 1.55 -5.32 2.35
C ILE A 81 1.27 -3.82 2.53
N SER A 82 2.14 -2.96 2.00
CA SER A 82 1.95 -1.51 2.02
C SER A 82 0.70 -1.08 1.23
N ASP A 83 0.51 -1.65 0.03
CA ASP A 83 -0.67 -1.42 -0.80
C ASP A 83 -1.95 -1.85 -0.08
N GLU A 84 -1.93 -3.01 0.59
CA GLU A 84 -3.10 -3.49 1.33
C GLU A 84 -3.38 -2.62 2.57
N ILE A 85 -2.35 -2.20 3.32
CA ILE A 85 -2.52 -1.30 4.46
C ILE A 85 -3.08 0.05 4.00
N ALA A 86 -2.58 0.61 2.90
CA ALA A 86 -3.11 1.84 2.30
C ALA A 86 -4.59 1.70 1.93
N ARG A 87 -4.97 0.62 1.25
CA ARG A 87 -6.37 0.32 0.93
C ARG A 87 -7.26 0.22 2.16
N GLN A 88 -6.79 -0.44 3.21
CA GLN A 88 -7.57 -0.55 4.45
C GLN A 88 -7.65 0.79 5.19
N GLN A 89 -6.58 1.59 5.21
CA GLN A 89 -6.57 2.92 5.81
C GLN A 89 -7.57 3.85 5.11
N GLN A 90 -7.65 3.81 3.79
CA GLN A 90 -8.64 4.59 3.04
C GLN A 90 -10.08 4.19 3.37
N LYS A 91 -10.37 2.88 3.45
CA LYS A 91 -11.70 2.41 3.85
C LYS A 91 -12.07 2.91 5.25
N VAL A 92 -11.10 2.98 6.15
CA VAL A 92 -11.29 3.55 7.49
C VAL A 92 -11.56 5.05 7.39
N ASN A 93 -10.75 5.82 6.68
CA ASN A 93 -10.93 7.27 6.51
C ASN A 93 -12.30 7.62 5.87
N ALA A 94 -12.73 6.84 4.89
CA ALA A 94 -14.03 7.00 4.24
C ALA A 94 -15.20 6.78 5.21
N LYS A 95 -15.11 5.79 6.12
CA LYS A 95 -16.14 5.52 7.14
C LYS A 95 -16.31 6.63 8.17
N PHE A 96 -15.28 7.44 8.39
CA PHE A 96 -15.30 8.55 9.34
C PHE A 96 -15.58 9.92 8.67
N SER A 97 -15.76 9.92 7.35
CA SER A 97 -16.04 11.13 6.56
C SER A 97 -17.51 11.27 6.15
N ASP A 98 -18.36 10.29 6.49
CA ASP A 98 -19.83 10.33 6.42
C ASP A 98 -20.43 10.74 7.77
#